data_AF-A0A1I4SY49-F1
#
_entry.id   AF-A0A1I4SY49-F1
#
_cell.length_a   1.000
_cell.length_b   1.000
_cell.length_c   1.000
_cell.angle_alpha   90.00
_cell.angle_beta   90.00
_cell.angle_gamma   90.00
#
_symmetry.space_group_name_H-M   'P 1'
#
loop_
_entity.id
_entity.type
_entity.pdbx_description
1 polymer ?
#
loop_
_entity_poly.entity_id
_entity_poly.type
_entity_poly.pdbx_seq_one_letter_code
_entity_poly.pdbx_strand_id
1 'polypeptide(L)' 'MRNSWPAHRLGGNESYPNLFQPYGGFPDGVKVDNGYITLPDLPGIGFEGKADLYAEMIKLAV' A
#
# COMPACT_ATOMS: atom_id res chain seq x y z
N MET A 1 -17.82 -6.56 -15.91
CA MET A 1 -17.36 -5.46 -15.03
C MET A 1 -17.19 -6.06 -13.64
N ARG A 2 -15.98 -6.53 -13.29
CA ARG A 2 -15.74 -7.22 -12.03
C ARG A 2 -15.33 -6.18 -10.99
N ASN A 3 -16.15 -6.05 -9.96
CA ASN A 3 -15.96 -5.17 -8.80
C ASN A 3 -14.78 -5.67 -7.98
N SER A 4 -13.56 -5.19 -8.24
CA SER A 4 -12.45 -5.29 -7.32
C SER A 4 -12.53 -4.12 -6.32
N TRP A 5 -13.46 -4.20 -5.37
CA TRP A 5 -13.48 -3.29 -4.22
C TRP A 5 -13.58 -4.05 -2.89
N PRO A 6 -12.44 -4.41 -2.28
CA PRO A 6 -12.40 -4.76 -0.88
C PRO A 6 -11.41 -3.86 -0.14
N ALA A 7 -11.51 -2.54 -0.30
CA ALA A 7 -11.06 -1.62 0.75
C ALA A 7 -12.34 -1.24 1.50
N HIS A 8 -12.39 -1.45 2.82
CA HIS A 8 -13.57 -1.25 3.67
C HIS A 8 -14.39 -0.04 3.23
N ARG A 9 -15.73 -0.12 3.25
CA ARG A 9 -16.74 0.82 2.67
C ARG A 9 -16.60 2.31 3.08
N LEU A 10 -15.46 2.92 2.85
CA LEU A 10 -15.00 4.19 3.39
C LEU A 10 -14.79 5.23 2.28
N GLY A 11 -14.97 4.84 1.01
CA GLY A 11 -15.02 5.76 -0.14
C GLY A 11 -13.69 6.07 -0.81
N GLY A 12 -12.55 5.73 -0.20
CA GLY A 12 -11.23 5.91 -0.83
C GLY A 12 -10.08 5.88 0.19
N ASN A 13 -8.87 6.15 -0.30
CA ASN A 13 -7.66 6.34 0.49
C ASN A 13 -6.83 7.47 -0.13
N GLU A 14 -6.26 8.35 0.69
CA GLU A 14 -5.39 9.42 0.23
C GLU A 14 -3.99 8.88 -0.10
N SER A 15 -3.40 9.34 -1.20
CA SER A 15 -2.07 8.90 -1.63
C SER A 15 -1.21 10.10 -2.02
N TYR A 16 0.05 10.08 -1.57
CA TYR A 16 1.05 11.10 -1.82
C TYR A 16 2.25 10.48 -2.54
N PRO A 17 2.25 10.39 -3.89
CA PRO A 17 3.27 9.61 -4.61
C PRO A 17 4.71 10.06 -4.35
N ASN A 18 4.92 11.37 -4.20
CA ASN A 18 6.24 11.98 -4.14
C ASN A 18 6.58 12.62 -2.77
N LEU A 19 5.72 12.47 -1.77
CA LEU A 19 5.93 13.04 -0.44
C LEU A 19 5.99 11.93 0.61
N PHE A 20 6.84 12.13 1.63
CA PHE A 20 6.96 11.27 2.81
C PHE A 20 7.42 9.82 2.54
N GLN A 21 8.16 9.59 1.46
CA GLN A 21 8.83 8.30 1.26
C GLN A 21 9.86 8.04 2.38
N PRO A 22 10.00 6.80 2.87
CA PRO A 22 9.34 5.57 2.41
C PRO A 22 7.97 5.27 3.07
N TYR A 23 7.45 6.16 3.93
CA TYR A 23 6.29 5.90 4.81
C TYR A 23 4.91 6.03 4.15
N GLY A 24 4.85 6.65 2.96
CA GLY A 24 3.65 6.71 2.13
C GLY A 24 3.68 5.71 0.96
N GLY A 25 2.57 5.63 0.23
CA GLY A 25 2.47 4.80 -0.98
C GLY A 25 1.87 3.41 -0.73
N PHE A 26 2.09 2.51 -1.68
CA PHE A 26 1.51 1.16 -1.70
C PHE A 26 2.63 0.11 -1.84
N PRO A 27 2.33 -1.18 -1.60
CA PRO A 27 3.28 -2.26 -1.85
C PRO A 27 3.91 -2.21 -3.24
N ASP A 28 5.15 -2.67 -3.34
CA ASP A 28 5.92 -2.68 -4.57
C ASP A 28 5.19 -3.45 -5.67
N GLY A 29 5.23 -2.91 -6.89
CA GLY A 29 4.53 -3.49 -8.04
C GLY A 29 3.03 -3.19 -8.11
N VAL A 30 2.41 -2.66 -7.05
CA VAL A 30 1.04 -2.12 -7.13
C VAL A 30 1.06 -0.84 -7.97
N LYS A 31 0.20 -0.81 -8.98
CA LYS A 31 0.03 0.35 -9.86
C LYS A 31 -1.35 0.94 -9.66
N VAL A 32 -1.42 2.27 -9.74
CA VAL A 32 -2.68 2.98 -9.86
C VAL A 32 -3.18 2.82 -11.29
N ASP A 33 -4.36 2.23 -11.45
CA ASP A 33 -5.07 2.12 -12.73
C ASP A 33 -6.42 2.83 -12.60
N ASN A 34 -6.65 3.82 -13.46
CA ASN A 34 -7.85 4.65 -13.49
C ASN A 34 -8.27 5.19 -12.10
N GLY A 35 -7.29 5.63 -11.29
CA GLY A 35 -7.52 6.18 -9.96
C GLY A 35 -7.75 5.14 -8.85
N TYR A 36 -7.64 3.85 -9.16
CA TYR A 36 -7.82 2.76 -8.21
C TYR A 36 -6.58 1.88 -8.11
N ILE A 37 -6.40 1.26 -6.95
CA ILE A 37 -5.38 0.23 -6.72
C ILE A 37 -6.05 -1.07 -6.32
N THR A 38 -5.47 -2.19 -6.72
CA THR A 38 -5.87 -3.50 -6.21
C THR A 38 -5.01 -3.83 -5.02
N LEU A 39 -5.63 -4.05 -3.86
CA LEU A 39 -4.91 -4.48 -2.67
C LEU A 39 -4.35 -5.90 -2.89
N PRO A 40 -3.05 -6.12 -2.70
CA PRO A 40 -2.48 -7.46 -2.77
C PRO A 40 -2.95 -8.29 -1.58
N ASP A 41 -2.99 -9.61 -1.76
CA ASP A 41 -3.33 -10.56 -0.70
C ASP A 41 -2.11 -10.80 0.20
N LEU A 42 -1.81 -9.81 1.04
CA LEU A 42 -0.74 -9.85 2.03
C LEU A 42 -1.33 -9.87 3.44
N PRO A 43 -0.73 -10.63 4.37
CA PRO A 43 -1.20 -10.67 5.75
C PRO A 43 -1.00 -9.30 6.43
N GLY A 44 -1.91 -8.95 7.34
CA GLY A 44 -1.81 -7.73 8.14
C GLY A 44 -2.01 -6.45 7.31
N ILE A 45 -1.21 -5.43 7.61
CA ILE A 45 -1.23 -4.15 6.87
C ILE A 45 -0.51 -4.27 5.51
N GLY A 46 0.39 -5.25 5.37
CA GLY A 46 1.16 -5.49 4.15
C GLY A 46 2.41 -4.62 4.00
N PHE A 47 3.01 -4.18 5.11
CA PHE A 47 4.26 -3.40 5.09
C PHE A 47 5.42 -4.18 4.47
N GLU A 48 5.44 -5.50 4.66
CA GLU A 48 6.36 -6.45 4.06
C GLU A 48 6.41 -6.36 2.53
N GLY A 49 5.32 -5.91 1.91
CA GLY A 49 5.22 -5.75 0.47
C GLY A 49 5.89 -4.49 -0.08
N LYS A 50 6.36 -3.57 0.78
CA LYS A 50 7.04 -2.32 0.38
C LYS A 50 8.46 -2.34 0.93
N ALA A 51 9.45 -2.69 0.09
CA ALA A 51 10.77 -3.10 0.54
C ALA A 51 11.53 -2.01 1.31
N ASP A 52 11.44 -0.76 0.86
CA ASP A 52 12.09 0.39 1.51
C ASP A 52 11.46 0.71 2.88
N LEU A 53 10.13 0.63 3.00
CA LEU A 53 9.43 0.80 4.26
C LEU A 53 9.73 -0.35 5.23
N TYR A 54 9.65 -1.59 4.76
CA TYR A 54 9.88 -2.76 5.58
C TYR A 54 11.31 -2.79 6.14
N ALA A 55 12.30 -2.37 5.35
CA ALA A 55 13.68 -2.25 5.81
C ALA A 55 13.81 -1.28 7.01
N GLU A 56 13.09 -0.15 7.01
CA GLU A 56 13.07 0.76 8.15
C GLU A 56 12.35 0.17 9.37
N MET A 57 11.26 -0.57 9.15
CA MET A 57 10.53 -1.22 10.25
C MET A 57 11.35 -2.31 10.94
N ILE A 58 12.10 -3.12 10.19
CA ILE A 58 12.97 -4.15 10.75
C ILE A 58 14.11 -3.55 11.58
N LYS A 59 14.66 -2.39 11.20
CA LYS A 59 15.69 -1.70 12.02
C LYS A 59 15.18 -1.30 13.41
N LEU A 60 13.88 -1.15 13.59
CA LEU A 60 13.24 -0.78 14.85
C LEU A 60 12.79 -1.99 15.67
N ALA A 61 12.63 -3.14 15.01
CA ALA A 61 12.33 -4.40 15.67
C ALA A 61 13.64 -4.97 16.23
N VAL A 62 13.80 -4.83 17.54
CA VAL A 62 14.97 -5.20 18.35
C VAL A 62 15.45 -6.63 18.10
#